data_AF-A0A844X2K6-F1
#
_entry.id   AF-A0A844X2K6-F1
#
_cell.length_a   1.000
_cell.length_b   1.000
_cell.length_c   1.000
_cell.angle_alpha   90.00
_cell.angle_beta   90.00
_cell.angle_gamma   90.00
#
_symmetry.space_group_name_H-M   'P 1'
#
loop_
_entity.id
_entity.type
_entity.pdbx_description
1 polymer ?
#
loop_
_entity_poly.entity_id
_entity_poly.type
_entity_poly.pdbx_seq_one_letter_code
_entity_poly.pdbx_strand_id
1 'polypeptide(L)' 'MDKHKTIPIIGVAKKPFSGNSEYLIEVLRGQSKHPLYVTSIGMPLINTANSVQSMSGKHRISDVLSYLEQQTKLFKHEE' A
#
# COMPACT_ATOMS: atom_id res chain seq x y z
N MET A 1 -6.58 24.85 3.19
CA MET A 1 -6.96 23.45 2.93
C MET A 1 -8.45 23.35 3.14
N ASP A 2 -9.19 22.93 2.12
CA ASP A 2 -10.65 22.87 2.17
C ASP A 2 -11.09 21.79 3.18
N LYS A 3 -11.84 22.18 4.21
CA LYS A 3 -12.19 21.31 5.35
C LYS A 3 -13.16 20.18 4.99
N HIS A 4 -13.70 20.18 3.77
CA HIS A 4 -14.67 19.19 3.27
C HIS A 4 -14.09 18.24 2.22
N LYS A 5 -12.79 18.28 1.94
CA LYS A 5 -12.18 17.39 0.95
C LYS A 5 -11.94 16.01 1.57
N THR A 6 -12.59 14.98 1.03
CA THR A 6 -12.35 13.58 1.41
C THR A 6 -11.00 13.13 0.85
N ILE A 7 -10.12 12.65 1.73
CA ILE A 7 -8.82 12.08 1.32
C ILE A 7 -9.02 10.58 1.11
N PRO A 8 -8.73 10.03 -0.09
CA PRO A 8 -8.83 8.60 -0.31
C PRO A 8 -7.81 7.85 0.55
N ILE A 9 -8.24 6.76 1.17
CA ILE A 9 -7.40 5.93 2.04
C ILE A 9 -7.11 4.63 1.31
N ILE A 10 -5.82 4.25 1.27
CA ILE A 10 -5.34 3.05 0.60
C ILE A 10 -4.64 2.17 1.62
N GLY A 11 -5.12 0.93 1.79
CA GLY A 11 -4.46 -0.10 2.57
C GLY A 11 -3.53 -0.92 1.69
N VAL A 12 -2.30 -1.19 2.15
CA VAL A 12 -1.31 -2.03 1.44
C VAL A 12 -0.75 -3.07 2.41
N ALA A 13 -1.07 -4.34 2.21
CA ALA A 13 -0.62 -5.43 3.07
C ALA A 13 0.37 -6.39 2.40
N LYS A 14 1.28 -6.93 3.22
CA LYS A 14 2.29 -7.94 2.81
C LYS A 14 1.76 -9.37 2.81
N LYS A 15 0.61 -9.63 3.43
CA LYS A 15 -0.01 -10.94 3.56
C LYS A 15 -1.53 -10.79 3.39
N PRO A 16 -2.22 -11.83 2.90
CA PRO A 16 -3.67 -11.81 2.85
C PRO A 16 -4.23 -11.81 4.28
N PHE A 17 -5.42 -11.25 4.44
CA PHE A 17 -6.21 -11.39 5.66
C PHE A 17 -7.34 -12.39 5.39
N SER A 18 -7.74 -13.18 6.39
CA SER A 18 -8.78 -14.18 6.19
C SER A 18 -10.14 -13.50 6.01
N GLY A 19 -10.90 -13.91 4.99
CA GLY A 19 -12.28 -13.45 4.78
C GLY A 19 -12.45 -12.05 4.20
N ASN A 20 -11.41 -11.46 3.57
CA ASN A 20 -11.51 -10.13 2.94
C ASN A 20 -11.18 -10.11 1.44
N SER A 21 -11.15 -11.28 0.78
CA SER A 21 -10.77 -11.40 -0.63
C SER A 21 -11.66 -10.61 -1.58
N GLU A 22 -12.91 -10.33 -1.20
CA GLU A 22 -13.86 -9.52 -1.99
C GLU A 22 -13.58 -8.01 -1.95
N TYR A 23 -12.81 -7.53 -0.95
CA TYR A 23 -12.54 -6.11 -0.74
C TYR A 23 -11.14 -5.67 -1.18
N LEU A 24 -10.37 -6.60 -1.75
CA LEU A 24 -8.98 -6.37 -2.11
C LEU A 24 -8.70 -6.69 -3.56
N ILE A 25 -7.58 -6.15 -4.04
CA ILE A 25 -6.96 -6.53 -5.29
C ILE A 25 -5.49 -6.87 -5.03
N GLU A 26 -5.06 -7.96 -5.67
CA GLU A 26 -3.67 -8.39 -5.63
C GLU A 26 -2.84 -7.60 -6.65
N VAL A 27 -1.69 -7.09 -6.22
CA VAL A 27 -0.83 -6.21 -7.03
C VAL A 27 0.60 -6.77 -7.05
N LEU A 28 1.03 -7.27 -8.21
CA LEU A 28 2.38 -7.81 -8.43
C LEU A 28 3.35 -6.71 -8.88
N ARG A 29 4.36 -6.40 -8.06
CA ARG A 29 5.34 -5.35 -8.36
C ARG A 29 6.78 -5.88 -8.46
N GLY A 30 7.57 -5.22 -9.31
CA GLY A 30 8.94 -5.61 -9.59
C GLY A 30 9.02 -7.03 -10.15
N GLN A 31 10.00 -7.81 -9.69
CA GLN A 31 10.15 -9.22 -10.05
C GLN A 31 9.57 -10.18 -8.99
N SER A 32 8.76 -9.68 -8.05
CA SER A 32 8.20 -10.48 -6.97
C SER A 32 7.02 -11.33 -7.44
N LYS A 33 7.04 -12.62 -7.10
CA LYS A 33 5.89 -13.53 -7.28
C LYS A 33 4.86 -13.42 -6.16
N HIS A 34 5.19 -12.72 -5.07
CA HIS A 34 4.27 -12.47 -3.97
C HIS A 34 3.57 -11.12 -4.16
N PRO A 35 2.23 -11.10 -4.32
CA PRO A 35 1.48 -9.86 -4.54
C PRO A 35 1.36 -9.05 -3.26
N LEU A 36 1.22 -7.73 -3.38
CA LEU A 36 0.65 -6.90 -2.32
C LEU A 36 -0.87 -7.03 -2.34
N TYR A 37 -1.49 -6.94 -1.17
CA TYR A 37 -2.95 -7.00 -1.03
C TYR A 37 -3.45 -5.59 -0.74
N VAL A 38 -4.19 -5.01 -1.68
CA VAL A 38 -4.53 -3.60 -1.70
C VAL A 38 -6.02 -3.41 -1.49
N THR A 39 -6.39 -2.54 -0.54
CA THR A 39 -7.78 -2.13 -0.26
C THR A 39 -7.90 -0.62 -0.39
N SER A 40 -9.11 -0.08 -0.60
CA SER A 40 -9.32 1.36 -0.60
C SER A 40 -10.71 1.81 -0.15
N ILE A 41 -10.76 3.02 0.41
CA ILE A 41 -11.99 3.76 0.72
C ILE A 41 -11.87 5.14 0.06
N GLY A 42 -12.93 5.55 -0.66
CA GLY A 42 -12.94 6.82 -1.40
C GLY A 42 -12.19 6.80 -2.73
N MET A 43 -11.75 5.63 -3.20
CA MET A 43 -11.17 5.41 -4.54
C MET A 43 -11.53 4.00 -5.05
N PRO A 44 -11.88 3.83 -6.34
CA PRO A 44 -12.12 2.51 -6.93
C PRO A 44 -10.87 1.60 -6.83
N LEU A 45 -11.05 0.33 -6.44
CA LEU A 45 -9.96 -0.62 -6.23
C LEU A 45 -9.01 -0.74 -7.43
N ILE A 46 -9.52 -0.67 -8.67
CA ILE A 46 -8.69 -0.74 -9.87
C ILE A 46 -7.78 0.48 -10.02
N ASN A 47 -8.26 1.68 -9.70
CA ASN A 47 -7.46 2.91 -9.73
C ASN A 47 -6.42 2.89 -8.62
N THR A 48 -6.80 2.37 -7.46
CA THR A 48 -5.89 2.12 -6.33
C THR A 48 -4.77 1.14 -6.73
N ALA A 49 -5.12 0.02 -7.36
CA ALA A 49 -4.16 -0.97 -7.84
C ALA A 49 -3.16 -0.38 -8.81
N ASN A 50 -3.65 0.36 -9.81
CA ASN A 50 -2.80 1.05 -10.79
C ASN A 50 -1.86 2.04 -10.12
N SER A 51 -2.37 2.82 -9.17
CA SER A 51 -1.57 3.79 -8.40
C SER A 51 -0.47 3.09 -7.60
N VAL A 52 -0.79 1.99 -6.91
CA VAL A 52 0.18 1.19 -6.15
C VAL A 52 1.20 0.53 -7.09
N GLN A 53 0.75 -0.02 -8.21
CA GLN A 53 1.60 -0.64 -9.23
C GLN A 53 2.63 0.34 -9.76
N SER A 54 2.20 1.58 -10.09
CA SER A 54 3.05 2.62 -10.66
C SER A 54 3.94 3.36 -9.65
N MET A 55 3.84 3.05 -8.36
CA MET A 55 4.74 3.66 -7.37
C MET A 55 6.20 3.37 -7.72
N SER A 56 7.10 4.29 -7.37
CA SER A 56 8.53 4.12 -7.62
C SER A 56 9.11 2.92 -6.88
N GLY A 57 10.18 2.37 -7.43
CA GLY A 57 10.98 1.31 -6.82
C GLY A 57 10.89 -0.01 -7.54
N LYS A 58 12.02 -0.73 -7.54
CA LYS A 58 12.22 -1.98 -8.29
C LYS A 58 11.69 -3.24 -7.60
N HIS A 59 11.29 -3.13 -6.33
CA HIS A 59 10.88 -4.26 -5.50
C HIS A 59 9.37 -4.32 -5.34
N ARG A 60 8.90 -5.40 -4.70
CA ARG A 60 7.50 -5.57 -4.29
C ARG A 60 6.99 -4.37 -3.49
N ILE A 61 7.76 -3.92 -2.50
CA ILE A 61 7.49 -2.73 -1.69
C ILE A 61 8.03 -1.51 -2.43
N SER A 62 7.24 -0.44 -2.51
CA SER A 62 7.66 0.81 -3.14
C SER A 62 8.71 1.52 -2.29
N ASP A 63 9.51 2.38 -2.91
CA ASP A 63 10.60 3.05 -2.21
C ASP A 63 10.09 3.88 -1.02
N VAL A 64 8.95 4.58 -1.19
CA VAL A 64 8.35 5.38 -0.13
C VAL A 64 7.87 4.53 1.06
N LEU A 65 7.28 3.36 0.82
CA LEU A 65 6.84 2.46 1.89
C LEU A 65 8.04 1.81 2.58
N SER A 66 9.10 1.51 1.83
CA SER A 66 10.36 1.01 2.38
C SER A 66 11.03 2.05 3.27
N TYR A 67 11.06 3.31 2.82
CA TYR A 67 11.59 4.43 3.59
C TYR A 67 10.79 4.65 4.88
N LEU A 68 9.47 4.67 4.81
CA LEU A 68 8.59 4.75 5.98
C LEU A 68 8.90 3.64 7.00
N GLU A 69 9.03 2.39 6.55
CA GLU A 69 9.35 1.26 7.42
C GLU A 69 10.73 1.40 8.08
N GLN A 70 11.72 1.97 7.38
CA GLN A 70 13.04 2.25 7.96
C GLN A 70 12.95 3.34 9.03
N GLN A 71 12.29 4.46 8.74
CA GLN A 71 12.16 5.57 9.69
C GLN A 71 11.41 5.15 10.95
N THR A 72 10.29 4.42 10.81
CA THR A 72 9.51 3.94 11.96
C THR A 72 10.24 2.93 12.85
N LYS A 73 11.26 2.23 12.32
CA LYS A 73 12.14 1.38 13.14
C LYS A 73 13.16 2.20 13.93
N LEU A 74 13.67 3.29 13.37
CA LEU A 74 14.64 4.16 14.06
C LEU A 74 14.00 4.83 15.29
N PHE A 75 12.76 5.30 15.18
CA PHE A 75 12.02 5.87 16.31
C PHE A 75 11.82 4.90 17.49
N LYS A 76 11.83 3.58 17.25
CA LYS A 76 11.68 2.58 18.34
C LYS A 76 12.94 2.38 19.18
N HIS A 77 14.05 2.97 18.77
CA HIS A 77 15.34 2.85 19.45
C HIS A 77 15.74 4.15 20.18
N GLU A 78 14.87 5.16 20.21
CA GLU A 78 15.08 6.43 20.94
C GLU A 78 14.42 6.47 22.34
N GLU A 79 13.93 5.32 22.84
CA GLU A 79 13.47 5.13 24.23
C GLU A 79 14.45 4.30 25.06
#